data_AF-A0A5S4V595-F1
#
_entry.id   AF-A0A5S4V595-F1
#
_cell.length_a   1.000
_cell.length_b   1.000
_cell.length_c   1.000
_cell.angle_alpha   90.00
_cell.angle_beta   90.00
_cell.angle_gamma   90.00
#
_symmetry.space_group_name_H-M   'P 1'
#
loop_
_entity.id
_entity.type
_entity.pdbx_description
1 polymer ?
#
loop_
_entity_poly.entity_id
_entity_poly.type
_entity_poly.pdbx_seq_one_letter_code
_entity_poly.pdbx_strand_id
1 'polypeptide(L)'
;MDLDSLPRAAGAVIPSALARAAGVSATLLTARDAGRLVAVRRGVYVPSAGRDELASVVRHREMAFAVAHQRPRVVFAGITAAVLSGMPIVGGAPHDVVVLATGSSGRRRNGVVEIVRRTDAPTLTDDGIAVTPVVDTLIEVARSRPQLTALTMADAALWVPRFGSGHPATTIEALRDAFEARLPFPGSRRVAAVLDRASSRAETPLETLSRLRIEELGFPAPELQLRVDRPHGRGPAFLDFAWPDHGVWGEADGGGKYLGSGVVDRVRRSPAEIVRDEKERENDVRSVTGWTCGRWDWDEAWNGGALRRILLQAGLPLVRAARR
;
A
#
# COMPACT_ATOMS: atom_id res chain seq x y z
N MET A 1 35.08 -4.21 -12.00
CA MET A 1 34.19 -4.99 -12.89
C MET A 1 32.83 -4.34 -12.87
N ASP A 2 32.37 -3.88 -14.01
CA ASP A 2 31.11 -3.15 -14.16
C ASP A 2 29.92 -4.11 -14.08
N LEU A 3 28.95 -3.86 -13.19
CA LEU A 3 27.71 -4.63 -13.12
C LEU A 3 26.70 -4.14 -14.15
N ASP A 4 26.87 -2.93 -14.67
CA ASP A 4 25.96 -2.31 -15.63
C ASP A 4 26.13 -2.89 -17.04
N SER A 5 27.22 -3.62 -17.28
CA SER A 5 27.41 -4.42 -18.49
C SER A 5 26.58 -5.71 -18.54
N LEU A 6 25.88 -6.08 -17.45
CA LEU A 6 25.04 -7.27 -17.41
C LEU A 6 23.61 -6.96 -17.90
N PRO A 7 23.02 -7.79 -18.78
CA PRO A 7 21.68 -7.54 -19.29
C PRO A 7 20.63 -7.66 -18.19
N ARG A 8 19.74 -6.68 -18.13
CA ARG A 8 18.65 -6.60 -17.14
C ARG A 8 17.29 -6.87 -17.81
N ALA A 9 16.42 -7.57 -17.10
CA ALA A 9 15.01 -7.70 -17.44
C ALA A 9 14.16 -6.72 -16.60
N ALA A 10 12.83 -6.76 -16.78
CA ALA A 10 11.89 -5.99 -15.97
C ALA A 10 12.17 -6.18 -14.46
N GLY A 11 12.04 -5.09 -13.68
CA GLY A 11 12.41 -5.07 -12.26
C GLY A 11 13.91 -5.14 -11.97
N ALA A 12 14.75 -4.80 -12.96
CA ALA A 12 16.21 -4.75 -12.86
C ALA A 12 16.89 -6.08 -12.46
N VAL A 13 16.19 -7.21 -12.57
CA VAL A 13 16.74 -8.55 -12.36
C VAL A 13 17.70 -8.92 -13.50
N ILE A 14 18.67 -9.79 -13.20
CA ILE A 14 19.74 -10.23 -14.11
C ILE A 14 19.59 -11.74 -14.33
N PRO A 15 18.86 -12.18 -15.37
CA PRO A 15 18.75 -13.59 -15.70
C PRO A 15 20.02 -14.15 -16.34
N SER A 16 20.46 -15.31 -15.87
CA SER A 16 21.58 -16.06 -16.47
C SER A 16 21.33 -16.44 -17.94
N ALA A 17 20.06 -16.61 -18.33
CA ALA A 17 19.69 -16.88 -19.72
C ALA A 17 20.01 -15.68 -20.63
N LEU A 18 19.72 -14.45 -20.17
CA LEU A 18 20.07 -13.23 -20.91
C LEU A 18 21.58 -13.02 -20.95
N ALA A 19 22.28 -13.23 -19.83
CA ALA A 19 23.74 -13.15 -19.81
C ALA A 19 24.39 -14.16 -20.77
N ARG A 20 23.81 -15.35 -20.92
CA ARG A 20 24.26 -16.36 -21.90
C ARG A 20 24.02 -15.91 -23.33
N ALA A 21 22.81 -15.42 -23.63
CA ALA A 21 22.47 -14.94 -24.96
C ALA A 21 23.35 -13.76 -25.38
N ALA A 22 23.73 -12.89 -24.44
CA ALA A 22 24.61 -11.75 -24.66
C ALA A 22 26.12 -12.10 -24.61
N GLY A 23 26.50 -13.37 -24.42
CA GLY A 23 27.91 -13.78 -24.37
C GLY A 23 28.69 -13.36 -23.11
N VAL A 24 28.02 -12.85 -22.07
CA VAL A 24 28.63 -12.32 -20.83
C VAL A 24 28.49 -13.26 -19.62
N SER A 25 28.32 -14.56 -19.86
CA SER A 25 28.18 -15.57 -18.79
C SER A 25 29.35 -15.55 -17.79
N ALA A 26 30.59 -15.40 -18.28
CA ALA A 26 31.78 -15.38 -17.42
C ALA A 26 31.77 -14.18 -16.46
N THR A 27 31.34 -13.00 -16.94
CA THR A 27 31.17 -11.79 -16.13
C THR A 27 30.14 -12.01 -15.02
N LEU A 28 28.99 -12.62 -15.34
CA LEU A 28 27.95 -12.93 -14.36
C LEU A 28 28.45 -13.91 -13.28
N LEU A 29 29.12 -15.00 -13.70
CA LEU A 29 29.66 -16.00 -12.76
C LEU A 29 30.73 -15.39 -11.85
N THR A 30 31.64 -14.59 -12.42
CA THR A 30 32.67 -13.89 -11.64
C THR A 30 32.05 -12.91 -10.64
N ALA A 31 31.01 -12.18 -11.03
CA ALA A 31 30.31 -11.26 -10.13
C ALA A 31 29.56 -12.00 -9.01
N ARG A 32 28.95 -13.15 -9.31
CA ARG A 32 28.30 -14.03 -8.33
C ARG A 32 29.33 -14.61 -7.34
N ASP A 33 30.42 -15.16 -7.84
CA ASP A 33 31.44 -15.82 -7.01
C ASP A 33 32.19 -14.81 -6.14
N ALA A 34 32.30 -13.56 -6.59
CA ALA A 34 32.78 -12.43 -5.80
C ALA A 34 31.73 -11.86 -4.81
N GLY A 35 30.55 -12.48 -4.66
CA GLY A 35 29.50 -12.04 -3.73
C GLY A 35 28.79 -10.73 -4.11
N ARG A 36 29.00 -10.21 -5.33
CA ARG A 36 28.37 -8.97 -5.82
C ARG A 36 26.97 -9.18 -6.39
N LEU A 37 26.60 -10.43 -6.66
CA LEU A 37 25.27 -10.85 -7.08
C LEU A 37 24.74 -11.91 -6.13
N VAL A 38 23.46 -11.80 -5.77
CA VAL A 38 22.74 -12.85 -5.05
C VAL A 38 21.63 -13.43 -5.91
N ALA A 39 21.38 -14.72 -5.76
CA ALA A 39 20.29 -15.38 -6.46
C ALA A 39 18.95 -15.08 -5.77
N VAL A 40 18.00 -14.50 -6.50
CA VAL A 40 16.60 -14.38 -6.05
C VAL A 40 15.86 -15.69 -6.31
N ARG A 41 16.14 -16.31 -7.46
CA ARG A 41 15.71 -17.66 -7.83
C ARG A 41 16.83 -18.33 -8.61
N ARG A 42 16.72 -19.65 -8.80
CA ARG A 42 17.66 -20.41 -9.65
C ARG A 42 17.82 -19.73 -11.01
N GLY A 43 19.03 -19.25 -11.29
CA GLY A 43 19.37 -18.62 -12.58
C GLY A 43 18.88 -17.19 -12.76
N VAL A 44 18.37 -16.52 -11.73
CA VAL A 44 18.01 -15.10 -11.75
C VAL A 44 18.66 -14.39 -10.55
N TYR A 45 19.43 -13.35 -10.85
CA TYR A 45 20.28 -12.67 -9.89
C TYR A 45 19.92 -11.19 -9.78
N VAL A 46 20.37 -10.57 -8.71
CA VAL A 46 20.28 -9.13 -8.45
C VAL A 46 21.55 -8.68 -7.73
N PRO A 47 21.92 -7.39 -7.80
CA PRO A 47 23.02 -6.84 -7.01
C PRO A 47 22.86 -7.12 -5.51
N SER A 48 23.96 -7.44 -4.83
CA SER A 48 23.97 -7.74 -3.38
C SER A 48 24.02 -6.49 -2.49
N ALA A 49 24.52 -5.37 -3.01
CA ALA A 49 24.64 -4.12 -2.26
C ALA A 49 23.26 -3.60 -1.78
N GLY A 50 23.19 -3.20 -0.51
CA GLY A 50 22.01 -2.56 0.10
C GLY A 50 20.82 -3.50 0.37
N ARG A 51 20.97 -4.82 0.24
CA ARG A 51 19.83 -5.77 0.31
C ARG A 51 19.19 -5.94 1.69
N ASP A 52 19.99 -5.89 2.75
CA ASP A 52 19.49 -6.08 4.12
C ASP A 52 18.55 -4.94 4.52
N GLU A 53 18.79 -3.75 3.96
CA GLU A 53 18.00 -2.54 4.16
C GLU A 53 16.81 -2.42 3.18
N LEU A 54 16.70 -3.31 2.18
CA LEU A 54 15.59 -3.24 1.24
C LEU A 54 14.25 -3.45 1.95
N ALA A 55 13.27 -2.61 1.60
CA ALA A 55 11.90 -2.85 2.01
C ALA A 55 11.41 -4.21 1.47
N SER A 56 10.58 -4.91 2.25
CA SER A 56 9.99 -6.21 1.85
C SER A 56 9.30 -6.16 0.49
N VAL A 57 8.74 -5.00 0.13
CA VAL A 57 8.08 -4.76 -1.16
C VAL A 57 9.04 -4.91 -2.32
N VAL A 58 10.26 -4.38 -2.20
CA VAL A 58 11.27 -4.47 -3.26
C VAL A 58 11.66 -5.93 -3.47
N ARG A 59 11.95 -6.66 -2.39
CA ARG A 59 12.26 -8.11 -2.46
C ARG A 59 11.11 -8.91 -3.07
N HIS A 60 9.87 -8.57 -2.74
CA HIS A 60 8.68 -9.22 -3.29
C HIS A 60 8.56 -8.98 -4.80
N ARG A 61 8.77 -7.74 -5.26
CA ARG A 61 8.78 -7.39 -6.68
C ARG A 61 9.90 -8.12 -7.42
N GLU A 62 11.12 -8.14 -6.90
CA GLU A 62 12.24 -8.91 -7.49
C GLU A 62 11.90 -10.39 -7.66
N MET A 63 11.30 -11.02 -6.65
CA MET A 63 10.85 -12.41 -6.73
C MET A 63 9.78 -12.59 -7.82
N ALA A 64 8.83 -11.67 -7.94
CA ALA A 64 7.81 -11.71 -8.97
C ALA A 64 8.42 -11.58 -10.38
N PHE A 65 9.31 -10.63 -10.60
CA PHE A 65 10.02 -10.49 -11.88
C PHE A 65 10.87 -11.73 -12.23
N ALA A 66 11.52 -12.33 -11.23
CA ALA A 66 12.24 -13.58 -11.40
C ALA A 66 11.31 -14.74 -11.81
N VAL A 67 10.08 -14.79 -11.28
CA VAL A 67 9.06 -15.77 -11.69
C VAL A 67 8.55 -15.47 -13.11
N ALA A 68 8.28 -14.21 -13.44
CA ALA A 68 7.80 -13.80 -14.76
C ALA A 68 8.78 -14.21 -15.86
N HIS A 69 10.08 -14.01 -15.61
CA HIS A 69 11.12 -14.43 -16.55
C HIS A 69 11.16 -15.95 -16.76
N GLN A 70 10.94 -16.74 -15.70
CA GLN A 70 10.93 -18.20 -15.79
C GLN A 70 9.62 -18.77 -16.33
N ARG A 71 8.53 -18.00 -16.27
CA ARG A 71 7.19 -18.42 -16.65
C ARG A 71 6.54 -17.31 -17.51
N PRO A 72 6.85 -17.24 -18.82
CA PRO A 72 6.42 -16.12 -19.68
C PRO A 72 4.91 -15.88 -19.78
N ARG A 73 4.08 -16.87 -19.41
CA ARG A 73 2.60 -16.78 -19.41
C ARG A 73 2.00 -16.72 -18.01
N VAL A 74 2.81 -16.43 -16.99
CA VAL A 74 2.32 -16.35 -15.61
C VAL A 74 1.41 -15.15 -15.45
N VAL A 75 0.30 -15.34 -14.73
CA VAL A 75 -0.58 -14.25 -14.30
C VAL A 75 -0.45 -14.16 -12.78
N PHE A 76 0.05 -13.03 -12.28
CA PHE A 76 0.12 -12.77 -10.84
C PHE A 76 -1.25 -12.44 -10.29
N ALA A 77 -1.51 -12.82 -9.04
CA ALA A 77 -2.81 -12.65 -8.42
C ALA A 77 -2.70 -12.19 -6.95
N GLY A 78 -3.83 -11.75 -6.39
CA GLY A 78 -3.93 -11.37 -4.98
C GLY A 78 -2.87 -10.34 -4.57
N ILE A 79 -2.20 -10.58 -3.44
CA ILE A 79 -1.23 -9.62 -2.88
C ILE A 79 -0.08 -9.28 -3.84
N THR A 80 0.35 -10.24 -4.68
CA THR A 80 1.42 -9.98 -5.65
C THR A 80 0.95 -9.12 -6.79
N ALA A 81 -0.27 -9.35 -7.31
CA ALA A 81 -0.87 -8.46 -8.30
C ALA A 81 -0.99 -7.03 -7.74
N ALA A 82 -1.49 -6.87 -6.52
CA ALA A 82 -1.63 -5.57 -5.86
C ALA A 82 -0.28 -4.82 -5.75
N VAL A 83 0.76 -5.50 -5.28
CA VAL A 83 2.11 -4.93 -5.14
C VAL A 83 2.73 -4.59 -6.51
N LEU A 84 2.49 -5.41 -7.53
CA LEU A 84 2.98 -5.14 -8.89
C LEU A 84 2.27 -3.92 -9.50
N SER A 85 0.99 -3.75 -9.22
CA SER A 85 0.18 -2.58 -9.60
C SER A 85 0.43 -1.33 -8.73
N GLY A 86 1.45 -1.34 -7.87
CA GLY A 86 1.86 -0.17 -7.09
C GLY A 86 0.99 0.13 -5.86
N MET A 87 0.10 -0.76 -5.44
CA MET A 87 -0.73 -0.53 -4.26
C MET A 87 0.11 -0.53 -2.97
N PRO A 88 -0.21 0.35 -2.01
CA PRO A 88 0.50 0.42 -0.74
C PRO A 88 0.28 -0.84 0.10
N ILE A 89 1.25 -1.16 0.95
CA ILE A 89 1.17 -2.27 1.88
C ILE A 89 1.54 -1.86 3.29
N VAL A 90 0.70 -2.28 4.23
CA VAL A 90 0.96 -2.13 5.67
C VAL A 90 1.23 -3.51 6.26
N GLY A 91 2.30 -3.63 7.06
CA GLY A 91 2.75 -4.90 7.66
C GLY A 91 3.75 -5.70 6.82
N GLY A 92 4.22 -5.16 5.70
CA GLY A 92 5.23 -5.77 4.84
C GLY A 92 4.70 -6.80 3.85
N ALA A 93 5.44 -7.02 2.77
CA ALA A 93 5.10 -7.96 1.72
C ALA A 93 5.57 -9.38 2.06
N PRO A 94 4.78 -10.43 1.76
CA PRO A 94 5.17 -11.81 2.01
C PRO A 94 6.35 -12.22 1.14
N HIS A 95 7.11 -13.25 1.55
CA HIS A 95 8.19 -13.79 0.72
C HIS A 95 7.68 -14.51 -0.53
N ASP A 96 6.56 -15.22 -0.41
CA ASP A 96 5.99 -15.96 -1.52
C ASP A 96 5.20 -15.06 -2.46
N VAL A 97 5.34 -15.31 -3.75
CA VAL A 97 4.52 -14.66 -4.79
C VAL A 97 3.30 -15.51 -5.12
N VAL A 98 2.20 -14.85 -5.42
CA VAL A 98 0.91 -15.49 -5.73
C VAL A 98 0.62 -15.36 -7.21
N VAL A 99 0.26 -16.49 -7.84
CA VAL A 99 -0.05 -16.57 -9.27
C VAL A 99 -1.31 -17.43 -9.49
N LEU A 100 -1.94 -17.29 -10.64
CA LEU A 100 -3.00 -18.20 -11.06
C LEU A 100 -2.42 -19.56 -11.44
N ALA A 101 -3.07 -20.62 -10.98
CA ALA A 101 -2.80 -21.98 -11.41
C ALA A 101 -3.22 -22.16 -12.88
N THR A 102 -2.44 -22.89 -13.66
CA THR A 102 -2.81 -23.28 -15.03
C THR A 102 -3.72 -24.51 -15.07
N GLY A 103 -3.84 -25.24 -13.96
CA GLY A 103 -4.69 -26.43 -13.82
C GLY A 103 -5.82 -26.24 -12.81
N SER A 104 -6.54 -27.32 -12.53
CA SER A 104 -7.71 -27.34 -11.63
C SER A 104 -7.36 -27.37 -10.14
N SER A 105 -6.08 -27.40 -9.77
CA SER A 105 -5.61 -27.45 -8.38
C SER A 105 -4.53 -26.41 -8.12
N GLY A 106 -4.53 -25.88 -6.89
CA GLY A 106 -3.50 -24.96 -6.41
C GLY A 106 -2.28 -25.72 -5.87
N ARG A 107 -1.15 -25.03 -5.76
CA ARG A 107 0.11 -25.60 -5.26
C ARG A 107 0.96 -24.52 -4.61
N ARG A 108 1.71 -24.87 -3.57
CA ARG A 108 2.77 -24.03 -3.01
C ARG A 108 4.12 -24.72 -3.19
N ARG A 109 5.04 -24.10 -3.94
CA ARG A 109 6.39 -24.65 -4.16
C ARG A 109 7.38 -23.56 -4.54
N ASN A 110 8.59 -23.62 -3.97
CA ASN A 110 9.73 -22.75 -4.33
C ASN A 110 9.36 -21.25 -4.33
N GLY A 111 8.72 -20.78 -3.26
CA GLY A 111 8.33 -19.37 -3.12
C GLY A 111 7.16 -18.93 -4.01
N VAL A 112 6.44 -19.85 -4.65
CA VAL A 112 5.26 -19.56 -5.49
C VAL A 112 4.04 -20.26 -4.93
N VAL A 113 2.96 -19.51 -4.77
CA VAL A 113 1.63 -19.98 -4.42
C VAL A 113 0.73 -19.85 -5.64
N GLU A 114 0.25 -20.98 -6.15
CA GLU A 114 -0.69 -21.09 -7.26
C GLU A 114 -2.10 -21.21 -6.69
N ILE A 115 -2.99 -20.31 -7.08
CA ILE A 115 -4.41 -20.32 -6.69
C ILE A 115 -5.30 -20.61 -7.88
N VAL A 116 -6.37 -21.37 -7.65
CA VAL A 116 -7.39 -21.66 -8.68
C VAL A 116 -8.49 -20.61 -8.58
N ARG A 117 -8.62 -19.78 -9.61
CA ARG A 117 -9.67 -18.76 -9.74
C ARG A 117 -10.10 -18.64 -11.18
N ARG A 118 -11.40 -18.39 -11.39
CA ARG A 118 -11.88 -17.78 -12.62
C ARG A 118 -11.76 -16.27 -12.43
N THR A 119 -11.17 -15.61 -13.40
CA THR A 119 -10.94 -14.16 -13.44
C THR A 119 -11.17 -13.74 -14.89
N ASP A 120 -11.45 -12.46 -15.10
CA ASP A 120 -11.51 -11.91 -16.44
C ASP A 120 -10.12 -11.89 -17.09
N ALA A 121 -10.04 -11.35 -18.31
CA ALA A 121 -8.77 -11.25 -19.01
C ALA A 121 -7.72 -10.51 -18.16
N PRO A 122 -6.48 -11.04 -18.05
CA PRO A 122 -5.42 -10.39 -17.28
C PRO A 122 -5.17 -8.95 -17.77
N THR A 123 -4.84 -8.08 -16.83
CA THR A 123 -4.35 -6.72 -17.11
C THR A 123 -2.82 -6.73 -17.14
N LEU A 124 -2.21 -5.82 -17.90
CA LEU A 124 -0.76 -5.61 -17.88
C LEU A 124 -0.41 -4.43 -16.99
N THR A 125 0.60 -4.58 -16.14
CA THR A 125 1.24 -3.46 -15.44
C THR A 125 2.07 -2.62 -16.40
N ASP A 126 2.52 -1.45 -15.97
CA ASP A 126 3.47 -0.61 -16.73
C ASP A 126 4.78 -1.36 -17.06
N ASP A 127 5.22 -2.27 -16.16
CA ASP A 127 6.37 -3.15 -16.38
C ASP A 127 6.10 -4.32 -17.36
N GLY A 128 4.93 -4.38 -17.99
CA GLY A 128 4.53 -5.42 -18.96
C GLY A 128 4.21 -6.79 -18.33
N ILE A 129 3.93 -6.85 -17.03
CA ILE A 129 3.64 -8.09 -16.31
C ILE A 129 2.14 -8.33 -16.23
N ALA A 130 1.69 -9.55 -16.53
CA ALA A 130 0.28 -9.92 -16.42
C ALA A 130 -0.14 -10.11 -14.96
N VAL A 131 -1.20 -9.38 -14.57
CA VAL A 131 -1.82 -9.41 -13.25
C VAL A 131 -3.33 -9.64 -13.38
N THR A 132 -3.96 -10.16 -12.34
CA THR A 132 -5.43 -10.18 -12.25
C THR A 132 -5.99 -8.75 -12.27
N PRO A 133 -7.18 -8.52 -12.85
CA PRO A 133 -7.87 -7.23 -12.77
C PRO A 133 -7.97 -6.72 -11.33
N VAL A 134 -8.02 -5.40 -11.18
CA VAL A 134 -7.99 -4.72 -9.87
C VAL A 134 -9.06 -5.24 -8.90
N VAL A 135 -10.28 -5.47 -9.39
CA VAL A 135 -11.41 -5.97 -8.60
C VAL A 135 -11.17 -7.39 -8.10
N ASP A 136 -10.74 -8.30 -8.97
CA ASP A 136 -10.38 -9.67 -8.60
C ASP A 136 -9.22 -9.72 -7.61
N THR A 137 -8.24 -8.85 -7.84
CA THR A 137 -7.07 -8.69 -6.97
C THR A 137 -7.49 -8.30 -5.55
N LEU A 138 -8.32 -7.26 -5.41
CA LEU A 138 -8.75 -6.74 -4.11
C LEU A 138 -9.65 -7.72 -3.36
N ILE A 139 -10.55 -8.42 -4.05
CA ILE A 139 -11.37 -9.49 -3.44
C ILE A 139 -10.47 -10.60 -2.91
N GLU A 140 -9.48 -11.05 -3.67
CA GLU A 140 -8.55 -12.10 -3.24
C GLU A 140 -7.66 -11.64 -2.06
N VAL A 141 -7.22 -10.38 -2.05
CA VAL A 141 -6.47 -9.78 -0.94
C VAL A 141 -7.34 -9.74 0.32
N ALA A 142 -8.55 -9.17 0.25
CA ALA A 142 -9.46 -9.07 1.40
C ALA A 142 -9.83 -10.45 1.97
N ARG A 143 -9.91 -11.45 1.10
CA ARG A 143 -10.23 -12.83 1.46
C ARG A 143 -9.06 -13.53 2.17
N SER A 144 -7.81 -13.18 1.88
CA SER A 144 -6.62 -13.95 2.32
C SER A 144 -5.60 -13.20 3.18
N ARG A 145 -5.71 -11.88 3.34
CA ARG A 145 -4.73 -11.02 4.03
C ARG A 145 -5.34 -10.33 5.26
N PRO A 146 -4.50 -9.87 6.22
CA PRO A 146 -4.98 -9.09 7.35
C PRO A 146 -5.86 -7.92 6.91
N GLN A 147 -6.88 -7.60 7.71
CA GLN A 147 -7.91 -6.62 7.36
C GLN A 147 -7.31 -5.24 7.04
N LEU A 148 -6.34 -4.80 7.84
CA LEU A 148 -5.65 -3.53 7.61
C LEU A 148 -4.95 -3.48 6.25
N THR A 149 -4.20 -4.51 5.87
CA THR A 149 -3.53 -4.58 4.57
C THR A 149 -4.54 -4.51 3.43
N ALA A 150 -5.63 -5.29 3.53
CA ALA A 150 -6.66 -5.31 2.52
C ALA A 150 -7.42 -3.98 2.40
N LEU A 151 -7.75 -3.37 3.54
CA LEU A 151 -8.44 -2.09 3.59
C LEU A 151 -7.55 -0.97 3.03
N THR A 152 -6.25 -0.97 3.34
CA THR A 152 -5.28 -0.01 2.78
C THR A 152 -5.25 -0.09 1.25
N MET A 153 -5.21 -1.29 0.69
CA MET A 153 -5.20 -1.49 -0.76
C MET A 153 -6.55 -1.11 -1.39
N ALA A 154 -7.66 -1.39 -0.71
CA ALA A 154 -8.99 -0.99 -1.17
C ALA A 154 -9.16 0.53 -1.17
N ASP A 155 -8.81 1.21 -0.07
CA ASP A 155 -8.86 2.67 0.05
C ASP A 155 -8.00 3.32 -1.03
N ALA A 156 -6.76 2.84 -1.24
CA ALA A 156 -5.88 3.35 -2.28
C ALA A 156 -6.43 3.16 -3.71
N ALA A 157 -7.12 2.05 -3.98
CA ALA A 157 -7.74 1.79 -5.28
C ALA A 157 -9.01 2.62 -5.52
N LEU A 158 -9.69 3.04 -4.44
CA LEU A 158 -10.89 3.88 -4.47
C LEU A 158 -10.57 5.38 -4.36
N TRP A 159 -9.34 5.72 -4.00
CA TRP A 159 -8.94 7.10 -3.71
C TRP A 159 -9.14 7.99 -4.94
N VAL A 160 -9.80 9.13 -4.70
CA VAL A 160 -10.02 10.15 -5.71
C VAL A 160 -9.18 11.36 -5.33
N PRO A 161 -8.19 11.76 -6.16
CA PRO A 161 -7.39 12.94 -5.89
C PRO A 161 -8.27 14.18 -5.73
N ARG A 162 -8.08 14.91 -4.64
CA ARG A 162 -8.77 16.20 -4.43
C ARG A 162 -8.34 17.26 -5.44
N PHE A 163 -7.08 17.19 -5.86
CA PHE A 163 -6.48 18.12 -6.80
C PHE A 163 -5.91 17.35 -7.99
N GLY A 164 -6.12 17.89 -9.20
CA GLY A 164 -5.58 17.34 -10.43
C GLY A 164 -6.48 16.32 -11.13
N SER A 165 -5.90 15.66 -12.13
CA SER A 165 -6.57 14.70 -13.01
C SER A 165 -6.06 13.29 -12.71
N GLY A 166 -6.69 12.61 -11.77
CA GLY A 166 -6.51 11.18 -11.54
C GLY A 166 -7.86 10.50 -11.34
N HIS A 167 -7.96 9.28 -11.85
CA HIS A 167 -9.16 8.47 -11.68
C HIS A 167 -8.85 7.31 -10.73
N PRO A 168 -9.81 6.92 -9.87
CA PRO A 168 -9.63 5.77 -9.01
C PRO A 168 -9.46 4.52 -9.88
N ALA A 169 -8.67 3.56 -9.39
CA ALA A 169 -8.45 2.30 -10.12
C ALA A 169 -9.73 1.46 -10.21
N THR A 170 -10.68 1.66 -9.30
CA THR A 170 -12.00 1.03 -9.31
C THR A 170 -13.02 1.86 -8.52
N THR A 171 -14.28 1.41 -8.44
CA THR A 171 -15.31 2.03 -7.61
C THR A 171 -15.83 1.05 -6.55
N ILE A 172 -16.48 1.58 -5.51
CA ILE A 172 -17.03 0.73 -4.45
C ILE A 172 -18.19 -0.13 -4.96
N GLU A 173 -18.94 0.39 -5.94
CA GLU A 173 -20.02 -0.32 -6.64
C GLU A 173 -19.46 -1.51 -7.41
N ALA A 174 -18.41 -1.30 -8.22
CA ALA A 174 -17.77 -2.39 -8.97
C ALA A 174 -17.23 -3.50 -8.06
N LEU A 175 -16.67 -3.14 -6.90
CA LEU A 175 -16.22 -4.10 -5.89
C LEU A 175 -17.39 -4.87 -5.24
N ARG A 176 -18.49 -4.17 -4.93
CA ARG A 176 -19.70 -4.78 -4.34
C ARG A 176 -20.39 -5.70 -5.33
N ASP A 177 -20.61 -5.28 -6.57
CA ASP A 177 -21.22 -6.09 -7.63
C ASP A 177 -20.42 -7.38 -7.86
N ALA A 178 -19.10 -7.24 -7.93
CA ALA A 178 -18.20 -8.38 -8.06
C ALA A 178 -18.23 -9.31 -6.83
N PHE A 179 -18.29 -8.76 -5.63
CA PHE A 179 -18.42 -9.54 -4.40
C PHE A 179 -19.72 -10.35 -4.39
N GLU A 180 -20.87 -9.70 -4.65
CA GLU A 180 -22.20 -10.32 -4.67
C GLU A 180 -22.29 -11.41 -5.74
N ALA A 181 -21.79 -11.15 -6.95
CA ALA A 181 -21.79 -12.13 -8.05
C ALA A 181 -20.96 -13.40 -7.75
N ARG A 182 -20.05 -13.36 -6.78
CA ARG A 182 -19.19 -14.49 -6.38
C ARG A 182 -19.73 -15.25 -5.18
N LEU A 183 -20.80 -14.77 -4.51
CA LEU A 183 -21.34 -15.41 -3.32
C LEU A 183 -22.04 -16.74 -3.63
N PRO A 184 -22.01 -17.71 -2.69
CA PRO A 184 -21.19 -17.74 -1.48
C PRO A 184 -19.75 -18.24 -1.78
N PHE A 185 -18.76 -17.76 -1.02
CA PHE A 185 -17.39 -18.30 -1.08
C PHE A 185 -16.66 -18.24 0.27
N PRO A 186 -15.68 -19.13 0.52
CA PRO A 186 -14.87 -19.10 1.73
C PRO A 186 -14.15 -17.76 1.91
N GLY A 187 -14.34 -17.14 3.08
CA GLY A 187 -13.76 -15.84 3.42
C GLY A 187 -14.60 -14.63 2.97
N SER A 188 -15.81 -14.83 2.44
CA SER A 188 -16.72 -13.74 2.07
C SER A 188 -16.99 -12.74 3.20
N ARG A 189 -17.10 -13.21 4.45
CA ARG A 189 -17.25 -12.33 5.63
C ARG A 189 -16.07 -11.37 5.82
N ARG A 190 -14.85 -11.79 5.47
CA ARG A 190 -13.65 -10.93 5.54
C ARG A 190 -13.69 -9.86 4.45
N VAL A 191 -14.14 -10.26 3.25
CA VAL A 191 -14.32 -9.33 2.13
C VAL A 191 -15.39 -8.30 2.47
N ALA A 192 -16.56 -8.73 2.95
CA ALA A 192 -17.62 -7.83 3.41
C ALA A 192 -17.11 -6.83 4.46
N ALA A 193 -16.37 -7.31 5.48
CA ALA A 193 -15.81 -6.44 6.51
C ALA A 193 -14.84 -5.36 5.97
N VAL A 194 -14.14 -5.62 4.87
CA VAL A 194 -13.31 -4.63 4.17
C VAL A 194 -14.19 -3.68 3.36
N LEU A 195 -15.16 -4.19 2.58
CA LEU A 195 -16.06 -3.35 1.76
C LEU A 195 -16.95 -2.43 2.59
N ASP A 196 -17.35 -2.85 3.79
CA ASP A 196 -18.12 -2.02 4.74
C ASP A 196 -17.28 -0.87 5.32
N ARG A 197 -15.95 -1.00 5.28
CA ARG A 197 -15.02 0.00 5.79
C ARG A 197 -14.31 0.76 4.70
N ALA A 198 -14.34 0.33 3.45
CA ALA A 198 -13.58 0.98 2.38
C ALA A 198 -14.03 2.44 2.20
N SER A 199 -13.08 3.33 1.91
CA SER A 199 -13.32 4.75 1.72
C SER A 199 -12.50 5.30 0.56
N SER A 200 -13.11 6.16 -0.24
CA SER A 200 -12.43 6.92 -1.30
C SER A 200 -11.70 8.18 -0.81
N ARG A 201 -11.78 8.49 0.50
CA ARG A 201 -11.26 9.73 1.08
C ARG A 201 -9.97 9.58 1.88
N ALA A 202 -9.57 8.36 2.22
CA ALA A 202 -8.29 8.13 2.89
C ALA A 202 -7.16 8.28 1.85
N GLU A 203 -6.24 9.22 2.07
CA GLU A 203 -5.17 9.50 1.10
C GLU A 203 -3.93 8.66 1.36
N THR A 204 -3.67 8.37 2.63
CA THR A 204 -2.46 7.67 3.05
C THR A 204 -2.77 6.36 3.77
N PRO A 205 -1.84 5.38 3.72
CA PRO A 205 -1.93 4.19 4.54
C PRO A 205 -2.04 4.46 6.05
N LEU A 206 -1.44 5.55 6.53
CA LEU A 206 -1.55 5.95 7.92
C LEU A 206 -2.97 6.41 8.25
N GLU A 207 -3.64 7.13 7.35
CA GLU A 207 -5.05 7.50 7.54
C GLU A 207 -5.95 6.27 7.63
N THR A 208 -5.78 5.28 6.73
CA THR A 208 -6.53 4.03 6.79
C THR A 208 -6.30 3.27 8.10
N LEU A 209 -5.04 3.16 8.54
CA LEU A 209 -4.70 2.57 9.85
C LEU A 209 -5.39 3.32 10.99
N SER A 210 -5.25 4.64 11.01
CA SER A 210 -5.79 5.50 12.06
C SER A 210 -7.32 5.35 12.16
N ARG A 211 -8.01 5.37 11.02
CA ARG A 211 -9.47 5.19 10.95
C ARG A 211 -9.92 3.85 11.49
N LEU A 212 -9.22 2.76 11.12
CA LEU A 212 -9.52 1.43 11.64
C LEU A 212 -9.32 1.37 13.16
N ARG A 213 -8.24 1.97 13.67
CA ARG A 213 -7.93 2.00 15.11
C ARG A 213 -8.90 2.87 15.91
N ILE A 214 -9.31 4.01 15.38
CA ILE A 214 -10.35 4.88 15.97
C ILE A 214 -11.64 4.08 16.17
N GLU A 215 -12.08 3.32 15.15
CA GLU A 215 -13.26 2.44 15.26
C GLU A 215 -13.08 1.34 16.32
N GLU A 216 -11.94 0.63 16.29
CA GLU A 216 -11.65 -0.48 17.22
C GLU A 216 -11.60 -0.02 18.68
N LEU A 217 -11.05 1.18 18.92
CA LEU A 217 -10.96 1.80 20.24
C LEU A 217 -12.29 2.33 20.77
N GLY A 218 -13.34 2.39 19.92
CA GLY A 218 -14.70 2.78 20.31
C GLY A 218 -14.99 4.27 20.24
N PHE A 219 -14.17 5.04 19.52
CA PHE A 219 -14.42 6.45 19.22
C PHE A 219 -15.48 6.61 18.12
N PRO A 220 -16.15 7.77 18.02
CA PRO A 220 -17.05 8.07 16.92
C PRO A 220 -16.32 8.03 15.58
N ALA A 221 -17.05 7.67 14.52
CA ALA A 221 -16.49 7.67 13.18
C ALA A 221 -16.15 9.12 12.75
N PRO A 222 -14.96 9.37 12.20
CA PRO A 222 -14.57 10.70 11.76
C PRO A 222 -15.19 11.04 10.40
N GLU A 223 -15.46 12.33 10.20
CA GLU A 223 -15.58 12.90 8.86
C GLU A 223 -14.17 13.08 8.28
N LEU A 224 -13.89 12.38 7.17
CA LEU A 224 -12.58 12.47 6.53
C LEU A 224 -12.51 13.69 5.60
N GLN A 225 -11.34 14.33 5.65
CA GLN A 225 -10.95 15.38 4.70
C GLN A 225 -11.94 16.55 4.73
N LEU A 226 -12.36 16.93 5.94
CA LEU A 226 -13.28 18.03 6.15
C LEU A 226 -12.63 19.34 5.74
N ARG A 227 -13.28 20.06 4.83
CA ARG A 227 -12.81 21.36 4.35
C ARG A 227 -13.11 22.45 5.38
N VAL A 228 -12.08 23.22 5.74
CA VAL A 228 -12.17 24.43 6.55
C VAL A 228 -11.60 25.59 5.75
N ASP A 229 -12.39 26.64 5.52
CA ASP A 229 -11.90 27.85 4.85
C ASP A 229 -11.05 28.67 5.83
N ARG A 230 -9.77 28.88 5.47
CA ARG A 230 -8.83 29.63 6.31
C ARG A 230 -8.99 31.15 6.14
N PRO A 231 -8.61 31.95 7.15
CA PRO A 231 -8.64 33.40 7.07
C PRO A 231 -7.73 33.95 5.96
N HIS A 232 -7.94 35.23 5.62
CA HIS A 232 -7.04 36.03 4.77
C HIS A 232 -6.76 35.44 3.37
N GLY A 233 -7.70 34.68 2.81
CA GLY A 233 -7.56 34.14 1.45
C GLY A 233 -6.46 33.07 1.31
N ARG A 234 -6.01 32.46 2.42
CA ARG A 234 -4.96 31.42 2.42
C ARG A 234 -5.40 30.08 1.81
N GLY A 235 -6.59 30.00 1.21
CA GLY A 235 -7.17 28.78 0.67
C GLY A 235 -7.60 27.79 1.76
N PRO A 236 -8.40 26.77 1.42
CA PRO A 236 -8.92 25.83 2.40
C PRO A 236 -7.81 24.96 3.02
N ALA A 237 -8.03 24.56 4.28
CA ALA A 237 -7.38 23.41 4.89
C ALA A 237 -8.32 22.21 4.82
N PHE A 238 -7.75 21.01 4.71
CA PHE A 238 -8.49 19.76 4.81
C PHE A 238 -7.98 19.03 6.04
N LEU A 239 -8.90 18.64 6.93
CA LEU A 239 -8.57 17.94 8.17
C LEU A 239 -8.68 16.44 7.90
N ASP A 240 -7.63 15.66 8.19
CA ASP A 240 -7.64 14.22 7.94
C ASP A 240 -8.81 13.54 8.63
N PHE A 241 -9.03 13.92 9.90
CA PHE A 241 -10.12 13.44 10.73
C PHE A 241 -10.82 14.63 11.40
N ALA A 242 -12.14 14.70 11.30
CA ALA A 242 -12.93 15.70 11.98
C ALA A 242 -14.12 15.08 12.73
N TRP A 243 -14.43 15.66 13.88
CA TRP A 243 -15.61 15.35 14.68
C TRP A 243 -16.31 16.66 15.07
N PRO A 244 -17.11 17.25 14.15
CA PRO A 244 -17.70 18.58 14.34
C PRO A 244 -18.54 18.69 15.61
N ASP A 245 -19.34 17.66 15.91
CA ASP A 245 -20.21 17.59 17.10
C ASP A 245 -19.44 17.60 18.42
N HIS A 246 -18.13 17.34 18.39
CA HIS A 246 -17.26 17.31 19.56
C HIS A 246 -16.27 18.46 19.59
N GLY A 247 -16.20 19.28 18.54
CA GLY A 247 -15.18 20.31 18.41
C GLY A 247 -13.76 19.75 18.43
N VAL A 248 -13.57 18.58 17.80
CA VAL A 248 -12.27 17.87 17.73
C VAL A 248 -11.91 17.61 16.28
N TRP A 249 -10.62 17.67 15.98
CA TRP A 249 -10.06 17.18 14.73
C TRP A 249 -8.71 16.51 14.98
N GLY A 250 -8.20 15.78 14.00
CA GLY A 250 -6.89 15.17 14.11
C GLY A 250 -6.16 14.98 12.80
N GLU A 251 -4.86 14.80 12.93
CA GLU A 251 -3.92 14.66 11.81
C GLU A 251 -3.02 13.45 12.00
N ALA A 252 -2.90 12.69 10.91
CA ALA A 252 -2.05 11.53 10.79
C ALA A 252 -0.74 11.94 10.11
N ASP A 253 0.27 12.31 10.91
CA ASP A 253 1.56 12.75 10.38
C ASP A 253 2.45 11.55 10.02
N GLY A 254 2.58 11.30 8.72
CA GLY A 254 3.26 10.14 8.17
C GLY A 254 4.79 10.18 8.23
N GLY A 255 5.41 11.29 8.64
CA GLY A 255 6.85 11.43 8.90
C GLY A 255 7.77 10.40 8.22
N GLY A 256 7.80 10.36 6.88
CA GLY A 256 8.80 9.71 6.01
C GLY A 256 9.15 8.21 6.19
N LYS A 257 8.65 7.47 7.19
CA LYS A 257 9.25 6.17 7.55
C LYS A 257 8.69 4.91 6.86
N TYR A 258 7.67 4.99 6.01
CA TYR A 258 7.19 3.82 5.26
C TYR A 258 6.73 4.10 3.83
N LEU A 259 7.14 5.22 3.24
CA LEU A 259 6.91 5.49 1.83
C LEU A 259 8.09 4.96 1.02
N GLY A 260 7.94 3.72 0.54
CA GLY A 260 8.75 3.15 -0.54
C GLY A 260 8.54 3.83 -1.90
N SER A 261 7.86 4.98 -1.95
CA SER A 261 7.86 5.88 -3.10
C SER A 261 8.82 7.02 -2.82
N GLY A 262 9.96 6.99 -3.52
CA GLY A 262 10.95 8.08 -3.53
C GLY A 262 10.42 9.34 -4.21
N VAL A 263 9.38 9.95 -3.66
CA VAL A 263 9.05 11.35 -3.90
C VAL A 263 9.61 12.12 -2.72
N VAL A 264 10.93 12.28 -2.73
CA VAL A 264 11.54 13.40 -2.01
C VAL A 264 11.01 14.63 -2.72
N ASP A 265 10.06 15.33 -2.09
CA ASP A 265 9.51 16.56 -2.61
C ASP A 265 10.68 17.49 -2.94
N ARG A 266 10.87 17.76 -4.25
CA ARG A 266 12.01 18.52 -4.79
C ARG A 266 11.85 20.02 -4.59
N VAL A 267 11.08 20.43 -3.60
CA VAL A 267 11.09 21.80 -3.10
C VAL A 267 12.07 21.83 -1.93
N ARG A 268 13.23 22.47 -2.12
CA ARG A 268 14.13 22.86 -1.03
C ARG A 268 13.45 23.91 -0.15
N ARG A 269 12.38 23.54 0.56
CA ARG A 269 11.89 24.28 1.72
C ARG A 269 12.78 23.91 2.88
N SER A 270 13.22 24.91 3.64
CA SER A 270 13.92 24.66 4.88
C SER A 270 12.97 23.94 5.84
N PRO A 271 13.46 23.03 6.69
CA PRO A 271 12.64 22.40 7.73
C PRO A 271 11.91 23.43 8.62
N ALA A 272 12.53 24.60 8.82
CA ALA A 272 11.94 25.70 9.58
C ALA A 272 10.69 26.31 8.90
N GLU A 273 10.69 26.42 7.56
CA GLU A 273 9.54 26.92 6.80
C GLU A 273 8.37 25.92 6.84
N ILE A 274 8.65 24.62 6.70
CA ILE A 274 7.61 23.58 6.79
C ILE A 274 6.93 23.59 8.16
N VAL A 275 7.73 23.64 9.23
CA VAL A 275 7.20 23.71 10.61
C VAL A 275 6.40 25.00 10.83
N ARG A 276 6.82 26.11 10.23
CA ARG A 276 6.12 27.38 10.34
C ARG A 276 4.78 27.36 9.59
N ASP A 277 4.77 26.90 8.35
CA ASP A 277 3.56 26.78 7.53
C ASP A 277 2.53 25.87 8.20
N GLU A 278 3.00 24.77 8.80
CA GLU A 278 2.14 23.82 9.50
C GLU A 278 1.54 24.43 10.78
N LYS A 279 2.35 25.15 11.57
CA LYS A 279 1.86 25.91 12.74
C LYS A 279 0.88 27.02 12.35
N GLU A 280 1.14 27.73 11.26
CA GLU A 280 0.23 28.75 10.74
C GLU A 280 -1.10 28.12 10.30
N ARG A 281 -1.07 26.97 9.61
CA ARG A 281 -2.28 26.22 9.22
C ARG A 281 -3.08 25.76 10.43
N GLU A 282 -2.43 25.23 11.46
CA GLU A 282 -3.11 24.81 12.70
C GLU A 282 -3.74 26.00 13.43
N ASN A 283 -3.01 27.12 13.54
CA ASN A 283 -3.53 28.34 14.16
C ASN A 283 -4.73 28.89 13.38
N ASP A 284 -4.69 28.88 12.04
CA ASP A 284 -5.77 29.31 11.17
C ASP A 284 -7.03 28.46 11.42
N VAL A 285 -6.90 27.13 11.39
CA VAL A 285 -8.00 26.21 11.67
C VAL A 285 -8.57 26.47 13.05
N ARG A 286 -7.72 26.54 14.09
CA ARG A 286 -8.15 26.82 15.47
C ARG A 286 -8.85 28.18 15.60
N SER A 287 -8.40 29.20 14.88
CA SER A 287 -9.01 30.54 14.95
C SER A 287 -10.41 30.59 14.36
N VAL A 288 -10.71 29.73 13.38
CA VAL A 288 -12.02 29.68 12.70
C VAL A 288 -12.97 28.71 13.40
N THR A 289 -12.47 27.57 13.88
CA THR A 289 -13.34 26.50 14.43
C THR A 289 -13.44 26.52 15.94
N GLY A 290 -12.40 26.96 16.64
CA GLY A 290 -12.26 26.78 18.10
C GLY A 290 -12.02 25.33 18.53
N TRP A 291 -11.71 24.42 17.60
CA TRP A 291 -11.60 22.99 17.86
C TRP A 291 -10.22 22.57 18.37
N THR A 292 -10.20 21.47 19.14
CA THR A 292 -8.97 20.87 19.66
C THR A 292 -8.38 19.88 18.67
N CYS A 293 -7.06 19.87 18.50
CA CYS A 293 -6.34 18.99 17.59
C CYS A 293 -5.69 17.82 18.34
N GLY A 294 -5.87 16.60 17.85
CA GLY A 294 -5.02 15.44 18.17
C GLY A 294 -4.10 15.12 17.00
N ARG A 295 -2.78 15.07 17.20
CA ARG A 295 -1.82 14.69 16.16
C ARG A 295 -1.11 13.41 16.58
N TRP A 296 -0.87 12.51 15.63
CA TRP A 296 -0.15 11.27 15.89
C TRP A 296 0.61 10.79 14.65
N ASP A 297 1.64 9.98 14.88
CA ASP A 297 2.43 9.33 13.85
C ASP A 297 2.12 7.82 13.69
N TRP A 298 2.96 7.11 12.94
CA TRP A 298 2.87 5.68 12.76
C TRP A 298 2.94 4.88 14.06
N ASP A 299 3.89 5.21 14.95
CA ASP A 299 4.13 4.45 16.17
C ASP A 299 2.94 4.60 17.12
N GLU A 300 2.38 5.81 17.20
CA GLU A 300 1.21 6.13 17.99
C GLU A 300 -0.07 5.51 17.41
N ALA A 301 -0.24 5.51 16.08
CA ALA A 301 -1.37 4.84 15.42
C ALA A 301 -1.32 3.31 15.62
N TRP A 302 -0.14 2.69 15.60
CA TRP A 302 0.03 1.27 15.90
C TRP A 302 -0.21 0.96 17.38
N ASN A 303 0.20 1.86 18.27
CA ASN A 303 0.00 1.75 19.69
C ASN A 303 -1.38 2.27 20.10
N GLY A 304 -2.39 1.41 20.08
CA GLY A 304 -3.76 1.78 20.44
C GLY A 304 -3.91 2.49 21.79
N GLY A 305 -3.01 2.26 22.75
CA GLY A 305 -2.99 2.98 24.02
C GLY A 305 -2.53 4.44 23.90
N ALA A 306 -1.55 4.70 23.04
CA ALA A 306 -1.07 6.05 22.73
C ALA A 306 -2.13 6.84 21.97
N LEU A 307 -2.64 6.31 20.85
CA LEU A 307 -3.71 6.94 20.07
C LEU A 307 -4.94 7.23 20.93
N ARG A 308 -5.37 6.28 21.77
CA ARG A 308 -6.50 6.47 22.69
C ARG A 308 -6.27 7.65 23.64
N ARG A 309 -5.05 7.81 24.18
CA ARG A 309 -4.73 8.91 25.09
C ARG A 309 -4.80 10.26 24.37
N ILE A 310 -4.24 10.34 23.16
CA ILE A 310 -4.25 11.54 22.32
C ILE A 310 -5.69 11.99 22.05
N LEU A 311 -6.55 11.07 21.59
CA LEU A 311 -7.95 11.40 21.27
C LEU A 311 -8.78 11.80 22.50
N LEU A 312 -8.56 11.16 23.64
CA LEU A 312 -9.21 11.56 24.90
C LEU A 312 -8.73 12.93 25.40
N GLN A 313 -7.44 13.22 25.28
CA GLN A 313 -6.88 14.54 25.64
C GLN A 313 -7.41 15.64 24.71
N ALA A 314 -7.69 15.30 23.45
CA ALA A 314 -8.32 16.21 22.50
C ALA A 314 -9.82 16.45 22.82
N GLY A 315 -10.42 15.71 23.76
CA GLY A 315 -11.82 15.87 24.17
C GLY A 315 -12.81 14.92 23.49
N LEU A 316 -12.34 13.94 22.72
CA LEU A 316 -13.22 13.01 22.01
C LEU A 316 -13.75 11.91 22.96
N PRO A 317 -15.08 11.73 23.08
CA PRO A 317 -15.64 10.70 23.94
C PRO A 317 -15.59 9.31 23.29
N LEU A 318 -15.72 8.26 24.12
CA LEU A 318 -15.99 6.91 23.62
C LEU A 318 -17.50 6.73 23.44
N VAL A 319 -17.91 6.26 22.27
CA VAL A 319 -19.33 5.98 21.93
C VAL A 319 -19.67 4.49 22.02
N ARG A 320 -18.66 3.63 22.11
CA ARG A 320 -18.81 2.17 22.29
C ARG A 320 -17.71 1.64 23.20
N ALA A 321 -17.97 0.51 23.87
CA ALA A 321 -16.90 -0.26 24.49
C ALA A 321 -15.94 -0.76 23.39
N ALA A 322 -14.63 -0.64 23.61
CA ALA A 322 -13.62 -1.10 22.67
C ALA A 322 -13.87 -2.56 22.29
N ARG A 323 -13.83 -2.87 20.99
CA ARG A 323 -13.93 -4.26 20.52
C ARG A 323 -12.62 -4.96 20.88
N ARG A 324 -12.69 -5.93 21.80
CA ARG A 324 -11.55 -6.80 22.16
C ARG A 324 -11.20 -7.75 21.02
#